data_AF-B9DIA1-F1
#
_entry.id   AF-B9DIA1-F1
#
_cell.length_a   1.000
_cell.length_b   1.000
_cell.length_c   1.000
_cell.angle_alpha   90.00
_cell.angle_beta   90.00
_cell.angle_gamma   90.00
#
_symmetry.space_group_name_H-M   'P 1'
#
loop_
_entity.id
_entity.type
_entity.pdbx_description
1 polymer ?
#
loop_
_entity_poly.entity_id
_entity_poly.type
_entity_poly.pdbx_seq_one_letter_code
_entity_poly.pdbx_strand_id
1 'polypeptide(L)'
;MFAVGHSKYAKTTISAEELLNHSYEKLDSLKKVQKSIQNIKFQRTFDGQVPGQPSNMDVYESYESKGNYLTMMAMTDSQIIIMPEQGTNTYQQLLDYGAIYNLKDLYEKYKDNPNFSKVVNMISVSETPEVGTSSKSDSSSESNAKESTSSSGTVTRANVIDKVEDYEGHKLDTSTYTYKEPEQKSDGSWGFSFVDKSGNLAGSYIVNSDGSVEKFDSKGQPE
;
A
#
# COMPACT_ATOMS: atom_id res chain seq x y z
N MET A 1 -0.30 7.69 -35.21
CA MET A 1 -1.42 8.60 -34.86
C MET A 1 -1.98 8.07 -33.54
N PHE A 2 -1.48 8.56 -32.41
CA PHE A 2 -1.82 8.00 -31.10
C PHE A 2 -3.08 8.68 -30.60
N ALA A 3 -4.19 7.94 -30.59
CA ALA A 3 -5.36 8.32 -29.80
C ALA A 3 -5.00 8.07 -28.34
N VAL A 4 -4.37 9.07 -27.71
CA VAL A 4 -4.33 9.16 -26.25
C VAL A 4 -5.79 9.34 -25.84
N GLY A 5 -6.39 8.27 -25.32
CA GLY A 5 -7.77 8.28 -24.88
C GLY A 5 -7.97 9.41 -23.88
N HIS A 6 -8.67 10.47 -24.29
CA HIS A 6 -9.14 11.52 -23.39
C HIS A 6 -10.24 10.92 -22.51
N SER A 7 -9.86 10.13 -21.51
CA SER A 7 -10.79 9.70 -20.49
C SER A 7 -11.27 10.93 -19.73
N LYS A 8 -12.59 11.14 -19.71
CA LYS A 8 -13.25 12.13 -18.84
C LYS A 8 -12.93 11.91 -17.36
N TYR A 9 -12.43 10.72 -17.01
CA TYR A 9 -12.13 10.32 -15.65
C TYR A 9 -10.64 10.35 -15.27
N ALA A 10 -9.71 10.64 -16.19
CA ALA A 10 -8.30 10.82 -15.81
C ALA A 10 -8.11 11.92 -14.74
N LYS A 11 -9.05 12.85 -14.62
CA LYS A 11 -9.04 13.94 -13.62
C LYS A 11 -9.52 13.52 -12.23
N THR A 12 -9.95 12.27 -12.07
CA THR A 12 -10.58 11.78 -10.84
C THR A 12 -9.60 11.01 -9.95
N THR A 13 -8.38 10.81 -10.44
CA THR A 13 -7.27 10.18 -9.72
C THR A 13 -6.36 11.23 -9.11
N ILE A 14 -5.67 10.87 -8.04
CA ILE A 14 -4.68 11.73 -7.39
C ILE A 14 -3.42 11.76 -8.27
N SER A 15 -2.91 12.95 -8.54
CA SER A 15 -1.69 13.17 -9.33
C SER A 15 -0.42 13.07 -8.49
N ALA A 16 0.73 12.90 -9.16
CA ALA A 16 2.03 12.91 -8.51
C ALA A 16 2.32 14.24 -7.80
N GLU A 17 1.89 15.36 -8.38
CA GLU A 17 2.02 16.69 -7.78
C GLU A 17 1.18 16.83 -6.51
N GLU A 18 -0.03 16.27 -6.48
CA GLU A 18 -0.88 16.26 -5.29
C GLU A 18 -0.29 15.39 -4.16
N LEU A 19 0.32 14.25 -4.49
CA LEU A 19 1.07 13.43 -3.53
C LEU A 19 2.25 14.19 -2.93
N LEU A 20 3.08 14.82 -3.77
CA LEU A 20 4.25 15.61 -3.33
C LEU A 20 3.84 16.82 -2.47
N ASN A 21 2.66 17.39 -2.72
CA ASN A 21 2.10 18.50 -1.95
C ASN A 21 1.31 18.02 -0.72
N HIS A 22 1.29 16.71 -0.45
CA HIS A 22 0.58 16.08 0.66
C HIS A 22 -0.91 16.45 0.77
N SER A 23 -1.54 16.83 -0.35
CA SER A 23 -2.93 17.23 -0.37
C SER A 23 -3.56 17.20 -1.76
N TYR A 24 -4.86 16.93 -1.81
CA TYR A 24 -5.65 16.90 -3.03
C TYR A 24 -7.06 17.46 -2.78
N GLU A 25 -7.71 17.90 -3.86
CA GLU A 25 -9.11 18.33 -3.81
C GLU A 25 -10.03 17.15 -4.13
N LYS A 26 -10.92 16.82 -3.18
CA LYS A 26 -11.96 15.80 -3.34
C LYS A 26 -13.32 16.45 -3.57
N LEU A 27 -14.09 15.91 -4.51
CA LEU A 27 -15.49 16.24 -4.69
C LEU A 27 -16.35 15.40 -3.75
N ASP A 28 -16.87 16.03 -2.70
CA ASP A 28 -17.80 15.43 -1.73
C ASP A 28 -19.15 16.16 -1.80
N SER A 29 -20.21 15.46 -2.18
CA SER A 29 -21.59 15.97 -2.15
C SER A 29 -21.73 17.35 -2.83
N LEU A 30 -21.13 17.49 -4.02
CA LEU A 30 -21.05 18.72 -4.85
C LEU A 30 -20.15 19.85 -4.29
N LYS A 31 -19.48 19.64 -3.14
CA LYS A 31 -18.50 20.57 -2.58
C LYS A 31 -17.09 20.04 -2.82
N LYS A 32 -16.18 20.97 -3.10
CA LYS A 32 -14.75 20.70 -3.17
C LYS A 32 -14.17 20.82 -1.75
N VAL A 33 -13.52 19.76 -1.29
CA VAL A 33 -12.93 19.69 0.05
C VAL A 33 -11.46 19.32 -0.09
N GLN A 34 -10.58 20.09 0.56
CA GLN A 34 -9.17 19.73 0.63
C GLN A 34 -8.99 18.53 1.56
N LYS A 35 -8.27 17.51 1.10
CA LYS A 35 -7.88 16.34 1.89
C LYS A 35 -6.37 16.27 1.96
N SER A 36 -5.83 15.92 3.12
CA SER A 36 -4.41 15.59 3.26
C SER A 36 -4.19 14.14 2.81
N ILE A 37 -3.02 13.89 2.22
CA ILE A 37 -2.57 12.56 1.84
C ILE A 37 -1.08 12.45 2.13
N GLN A 38 -0.65 11.29 2.63
CA GLN A 38 0.76 10.98 2.81
C GLN A 38 1.22 9.94 1.80
N ASN A 39 0.39 8.91 1.61
CA ASN A 39 0.63 7.82 0.68
C ASN A 39 -0.68 7.47 -0.02
N ILE A 40 -0.60 6.87 -1.20
CA ILE A 40 -1.72 6.20 -1.88
C ILE A 40 -1.51 4.69 -1.81
N LYS A 41 -2.57 3.95 -1.49
CA LYS A 41 -2.52 2.49 -1.39
C LYS A 41 -3.36 1.90 -2.50
N PHE A 42 -2.74 1.05 -3.31
CA PHE A 42 -3.42 0.18 -4.24
C PHE A 42 -3.49 -1.24 -3.66
N GLN A 43 -4.64 -1.87 -3.72
CA GLN A 43 -4.82 -3.27 -3.34
C GLN A 43 -5.28 -4.07 -4.55
N ARG A 44 -4.70 -5.25 -4.75
CA ARG A 44 -5.11 -6.15 -5.81
C ARG A 44 -6.54 -6.64 -5.56
N THR A 45 -7.33 -6.71 -6.61
CA THR A 45 -8.69 -7.24 -6.56
C THR A 45 -8.67 -8.76 -6.68
N PHE A 46 -9.80 -9.41 -6.38
CA PHE A 46 -9.94 -10.84 -6.62
C PHE A 46 -9.89 -11.18 -8.11
N ASP A 47 -9.34 -12.35 -8.44
CA ASP A 47 -9.38 -12.87 -9.81
C ASP A 47 -10.83 -12.97 -10.31
N GLY A 48 -11.09 -12.42 -11.50
CA GLY A 48 -12.43 -12.41 -12.10
C GLY A 48 -13.35 -11.29 -11.60
N GLN A 49 -12.87 -10.36 -10.76
CA GLN A 49 -13.63 -9.16 -10.37
C GLN A 49 -13.99 -8.29 -11.58
N VAL A 50 -13.17 -8.30 -12.64
CA VAL A 50 -13.46 -7.65 -13.93
C VAL A 50 -13.87 -8.71 -14.96
N PRO A 51 -15.17 -8.84 -15.31
CA PRO A 51 -15.61 -9.80 -16.30
C PRO A 51 -14.95 -9.57 -17.66
N GLY A 52 -14.40 -10.64 -18.23
CA GLY A 52 -13.72 -10.61 -19.52
C GLY A 52 -12.28 -10.10 -19.49
N GLN A 53 -11.68 -9.91 -18.30
CA GLN A 53 -10.25 -9.57 -18.20
C GLN A 53 -9.38 -10.67 -18.83
N PRO A 54 -8.31 -10.32 -19.56
CA PRO A 54 -7.34 -11.31 -20.01
C PRO A 54 -6.52 -11.85 -18.82
N SER A 55 -5.96 -13.05 -18.96
CA SER A 55 -5.26 -13.75 -17.88
C SER A 55 -3.97 -13.08 -17.43
N ASN A 56 -3.40 -12.18 -18.23
CA ASN A 56 -2.20 -11.41 -17.91
C ASN A 56 -2.54 -9.98 -17.43
N MET A 57 -3.77 -9.76 -16.97
CA MET A 57 -4.20 -8.48 -16.42
C MET A 57 -4.48 -8.61 -14.93
N ASP A 58 -3.71 -7.84 -14.17
CA ASP A 58 -3.95 -7.63 -12.75
C ASP A 58 -4.75 -6.36 -12.56
N VAL A 59 -5.65 -6.36 -11.59
CA VAL A 59 -6.52 -5.22 -11.30
C VAL A 59 -6.31 -4.84 -9.85
N TYR A 60 -6.19 -3.55 -9.63
CA TYR A 60 -5.99 -2.95 -8.32
C TYR A 60 -6.99 -1.84 -8.10
N GLU A 61 -7.31 -1.58 -6.84
CA GLU A 61 -8.20 -0.50 -6.42
C GLU A 61 -7.59 0.35 -5.31
N SER A 62 -7.99 1.61 -5.23
CA SER A 62 -7.55 2.58 -4.22
C SER A 62 -8.74 3.36 -3.69
N TYR A 63 -8.85 3.45 -2.37
CA TYR A 63 -9.87 4.26 -1.68
C TYR A 63 -9.54 5.74 -1.71
N GLU A 64 -8.27 6.09 -1.94
CA GLU A 64 -7.86 7.46 -2.20
C GLU A 64 -8.26 7.84 -3.64
N SER A 65 -9.29 8.67 -3.74
CA SER A 65 -9.78 9.19 -5.02
C SER A 65 -10.35 10.60 -4.86
N LYS A 66 -10.40 11.33 -5.97
CA LYS A 66 -10.95 12.70 -6.01
C LYS A 66 -12.48 12.70 -6.12
N GLY A 67 -13.12 11.54 -6.24
CA GLY A 67 -14.56 11.38 -6.33
C GLY A 67 -15.14 10.49 -5.23
N ASN A 68 -16.42 10.15 -5.37
CA ASN A 68 -17.14 9.27 -4.45
C ASN A 68 -17.13 7.80 -4.91
N TYR A 69 -16.01 7.35 -5.47
CA TYR A 69 -15.79 6.03 -6.05
C TYR A 69 -14.35 5.61 -5.81
N LEU A 70 -14.03 4.31 -5.86
CA LEU A 70 -12.64 3.85 -5.82
C LEU A 70 -11.93 4.22 -7.13
N THR A 71 -10.62 4.33 -7.08
CA THR A 71 -9.78 4.38 -8.28
C THR A 71 -9.40 2.95 -8.65
N MET A 72 -9.75 2.51 -9.85
CA MET A 72 -9.33 1.22 -10.41
C MET A 72 -8.11 1.42 -11.32
N MET A 73 -7.13 0.55 -11.18
CA MET A 73 -5.92 0.45 -11.98
C MET A 73 -5.79 -0.98 -12.52
N ALA A 74 -6.04 -1.18 -13.81
CA ALA A 74 -5.79 -2.46 -14.47
C ALA A 74 -4.44 -2.41 -15.19
N MET A 75 -3.61 -3.41 -14.99
CA MET A 75 -2.24 -3.46 -15.50
C MET A 75 -1.98 -4.77 -16.24
N THR A 76 -1.29 -4.66 -17.36
CA THR A 76 -0.69 -5.76 -18.12
C THR A 76 0.80 -5.51 -18.26
N ASP A 77 1.54 -6.42 -18.89
CA ASP A 77 2.98 -6.25 -19.17
C ASP A 77 3.34 -4.97 -19.95
N SER A 78 2.38 -4.35 -20.65
CA SER A 78 2.64 -3.23 -21.56
C SER A 78 1.73 -2.03 -21.39
N GLN A 79 0.59 -2.18 -20.72
CA GLN A 79 -0.41 -1.13 -20.58
C GLN A 79 -0.98 -1.04 -19.17
N ILE A 80 -1.30 0.18 -18.78
CA ILE A 80 -2.04 0.51 -17.56
C ILE A 80 -3.32 1.25 -17.97
N ILE A 81 -4.43 0.88 -17.37
CA ILE A 81 -5.73 1.50 -17.56
C ILE A 81 -6.17 2.04 -16.20
N ILE A 82 -6.47 3.33 -16.14
CA ILE A 82 -6.93 3.98 -14.92
C ILE A 82 -8.34 4.52 -15.12
N MET A 83 -9.25 4.18 -14.22
CA MET A 83 -10.63 4.68 -14.24
C MET A 83 -11.27 4.61 -12.84
N PRO A 84 -12.37 5.34 -12.60
CA PRO A 84 -13.15 5.16 -11.39
C PRO A 84 -13.93 3.86 -11.43
N GLU A 85 -14.01 3.18 -10.29
CA GLU A 85 -14.90 2.03 -10.13
C GLU A 85 -16.35 2.50 -10.10
N GLN A 86 -17.19 1.91 -10.96
CA GLN A 86 -18.62 2.22 -11.03
C GLN A 86 -19.43 0.92 -10.97
N GLY A 87 -19.40 0.26 -9.80
CA GLY A 87 -19.97 -1.07 -9.63
C GLY A 87 -19.16 -2.11 -10.41
N THR A 88 -19.81 -3.11 -10.99
CA THR A 88 -19.12 -4.13 -11.79
C THR A 88 -18.68 -3.56 -13.14
N ASN A 89 -17.38 -3.32 -13.30
CA ASN A 89 -16.78 -2.93 -14.57
C ASN A 89 -16.33 -4.16 -15.37
N THR A 90 -16.70 -4.23 -16.66
CA THR A 90 -16.21 -5.25 -17.61
C THR A 90 -14.93 -4.78 -18.30
N TYR A 91 -14.12 -5.71 -18.82
CA TYR A 91 -12.90 -5.36 -19.55
C TYR A 91 -13.16 -4.42 -20.74
N GLN A 92 -14.28 -4.60 -21.46
CA GLN A 92 -14.64 -3.68 -22.56
C GLN A 92 -14.91 -2.25 -22.06
N GLN A 93 -15.54 -2.09 -20.90
CA GLN A 93 -15.77 -0.78 -20.30
C GLN A 93 -14.47 -0.11 -19.85
N LEU A 94 -13.48 -0.89 -19.39
CA LEU A 94 -12.15 -0.39 -19.10
C LEU A 94 -11.50 0.20 -20.37
N LEU A 95 -11.63 -0.50 -21.50
CA LEU A 95 -11.09 -0.02 -22.78
C LEU A 95 -11.83 1.21 -23.32
N ASP A 96 -13.16 1.26 -23.17
CA ASP A 96 -13.99 2.33 -23.74
C ASP A 96 -13.87 3.64 -22.94
N TYR A 97 -13.67 3.56 -21.63
CA TYR A 97 -13.75 4.73 -20.72
C TYR A 97 -12.46 5.03 -19.96
N GLY A 98 -11.56 4.06 -19.86
CA GLY A 98 -10.33 4.19 -19.09
C GLY A 98 -9.33 5.13 -19.74
N ALA A 99 -8.49 5.73 -18.90
CA ALA A 99 -7.28 6.39 -19.34
C ALA A 99 -6.22 5.30 -19.58
N ILE A 100 -5.95 5.00 -20.85
CA ILE A 100 -5.02 3.94 -21.24
C ILE A 100 -3.64 4.56 -21.50
N TYR A 101 -2.62 4.00 -20.87
CA TYR A 101 -1.23 4.42 -21.03
C TYR A 101 -0.34 3.22 -21.35
N ASN A 102 0.67 3.46 -22.16
CA ASN A 102 1.73 2.49 -22.42
C ASN A 102 2.81 2.58 -21.32
N LEU A 103 3.17 1.45 -20.70
CA LEU A 103 4.16 1.42 -19.60
C LEU A 103 5.53 1.92 -20.04
N LYS A 104 5.98 1.55 -21.23
CA LYS A 104 7.28 1.95 -21.76
C LYS A 104 7.33 3.46 -21.98
N ASP A 105 6.30 4.03 -22.58
CA ASP A 105 6.22 5.48 -22.80
C ASP A 105 6.19 6.26 -21.50
N LEU A 106 5.46 5.76 -20.48
CA LEU A 106 5.46 6.36 -19.15
C LEU A 106 6.84 6.28 -18.49
N TYR A 107 7.49 5.11 -18.52
CA TYR A 107 8.82 4.96 -17.94
C TYR A 107 9.83 5.87 -18.62
N GLU A 108 9.90 5.86 -19.95
CA GLU A 108 10.82 6.71 -20.71
C GLU A 108 10.59 8.20 -20.45
N LYS A 109 9.33 8.62 -20.27
CA LYS A 109 8.97 10.00 -19.97
C LYS A 109 9.39 10.45 -18.57
N TYR A 110 9.36 9.55 -17.58
CA TYR A 110 9.49 9.92 -16.17
C TYR A 110 10.73 9.35 -15.45
N LYS A 111 11.50 8.44 -16.06
CA LYS A 111 12.68 7.81 -15.45
C LYS A 111 13.74 8.81 -14.97
N ASP A 112 13.88 9.94 -15.66
CA ASP A 112 14.85 10.99 -15.33
C ASP A 112 14.26 12.12 -14.47
N ASN A 113 13.00 11.98 -14.02
CA ASN A 113 12.36 12.98 -13.16
C ASN A 113 13.00 12.93 -11.76
N PRO A 114 13.53 14.06 -11.23
CA PRO A 114 14.19 14.08 -9.91
C PRO A 114 13.27 13.73 -8.74
N ASN A 115 11.94 13.79 -8.93
CA ASN A 115 10.96 13.39 -7.93
C ASN A 115 10.45 11.95 -8.12
N PHE A 116 10.92 11.20 -9.13
CA PHE A 116 10.45 9.84 -9.41
C PHE A 116 10.52 8.95 -8.17
N SER A 117 11.70 8.82 -7.54
CA SER A 117 11.87 7.98 -6.34
C SER A 117 11.04 8.47 -5.16
N LYS A 118 10.81 9.78 -5.03
CA LYS A 118 9.97 10.33 -3.95
C LYS A 118 8.52 9.92 -4.12
N VAL A 119 7.99 10.05 -5.34
CA VAL A 119 6.62 9.66 -5.67
C VAL A 119 6.43 8.16 -5.50
N VAL A 120 7.40 7.34 -5.96
CA VAL A 120 7.37 5.88 -5.78
C VAL A 120 7.28 5.51 -4.29
N ASN A 121 8.03 6.17 -3.42
CA ASN A 121 7.98 5.92 -1.98
C ASN A 121 6.66 6.34 -1.31
N MET A 122 5.82 7.13 -1.98
CA MET A 122 4.48 7.53 -1.52
C MET A 122 3.38 6.60 -2.06
N ILE A 123 3.73 5.57 -2.84
CA ILE A 123 2.79 4.61 -3.42
C ILE A 123 3.07 3.23 -2.82
N SER A 124 2.04 2.59 -2.29
CA SER A 124 2.11 1.19 -1.86
C SER A 124 1.15 0.34 -2.68
N VAL A 125 1.59 -0.88 -3.01
CA VAL A 125 0.80 -1.87 -3.73
C VAL A 125 0.74 -3.14 -2.89
N SER A 126 -0.47 -3.60 -2.58
CA SER A 126 -0.72 -4.88 -1.92
C SER A 126 -1.17 -5.89 -2.96
N GLU A 127 -0.42 -6.98 -3.11
CA GLU A 127 -0.76 -8.10 -4.00
C GLU A 127 -1.81 -9.04 -3.41
N THR A 128 -2.12 -8.90 -2.12
CA THR A 128 -3.14 -9.71 -1.45
C THR A 128 -4.46 -8.95 -1.50
N PRO A 129 -5.51 -9.52 -2.12
CA PRO A 129 -6.85 -8.95 -2.02
C PRO A 129 -7.32 -8.92 -0.58
N GLU A 130 -7.77 -7.76 -0.12
CA GLU A 130 -8.38 -7.64 1.20
C GLU A 130 -9.82 -8.15 1.13
N VAL A 131 -10.14 -9.14 1.96
CA VAL A 131 -11.51 -9.58 2.14
C VAL A 131 -12.22 -8.53 2.99
N GLY A 132 -12.88 -7.58 2.35
CA GLY A 132 -13.82 -6.71 3.03
C GLY A 132 -14.91 -7.59 3.65
N THR A 133 -14.98 -7.67 4.98
CA THR A 133 -16.22 -8.07 5.64
C THR A 133 -17.26 -7.06 5.18
N SER A 134 -18.18 -7.53 4.33
CA SER A 134 -19.29 -6.72 3.87
C SER A 134 -20.08 -6.27 5.09
N SER A 135 -19.89 -5.01 5.52
CA SER A 135 -20.76 -4.37 6.48
C SER A 135 -22.13 -4.22 5.84
N LYS A 136 -22.94 -5.27 5.97
CA LYS A 136 -24.38 -5.14 5.95
C LYS A 136 -24.74 -4.26 7.12
N SER A 137 -25.48 -3.21 6.81
CA SER A 137 -26.17 -2.32 7.73
C SER A 137 -26.74 -3.12 8.89
N ASP A 138 -26.35 -2.79 10.12
CA ASP A 138 -27.31 -2.83 11.21
C ASP A 138 -26.90 -1.94 12.38
N SER A 139 -27.96 -1.50 13.04
CA SER A 139 -28.12 -0.41 13.99
C SER A 139 -27.15 -0.41 15.18
N SER A 140 -26.93 0.80 15.68
CA SER A 140 -26.23 1.18 16.90
C SER A 140 -26.35 0.20 18.07
N SER A 141 -25.24 -0.10 18.73
CA SER A 141 -25.11 -0.09 20.20
C SER A 141 -23.63 -0.24 20.61
N GLU A 142 -23.17 0.68 21.44
CA GLU A 142 -21.88 0.64 22.11
C GLU A 142 -21.69 -0.66 22.88
N SER A 143 -20.56 -1.32 22.67
CA SER A 143 -19.91 -2.05 23.76
C SER A 143 -18.40 -2.11 23.53
N ASN A 144 -17.67 -1.70 24.56
CA ASN A 144 -16.23 -1.80 24.65
C ASN A 144 -15.82 -3.28 24.59
N ALA A 145 -15.07 -3.66 23.57
CA ALA A 145 -14.26 -4.88 23.61
C ALA A 145 -12.88 -4.54 23.04
N LYS A 146 -11.90 -4.45 23.94
CA LYS A 146 -10.49 -4.59 23.58
C LYS A 146 -10.34 -5.97 22.96
N GLU A 147 -10.11 -6.04 21.67
CA GLU A 147 -9.70 -7.30 21.03
C GLU A 147 -8.29 -7.11 20.48
N SER A 148 -7.32 -7.52 21.30
CA SER A 148 -5.96 -7.79 20.88
C SER A 148 -6.01 -8.86 19.80
N THR A 149 -5.93 -8.47 18.53
CA THR A 149 -5.79 -9.44 17.44
C THR A 149 -4.31 -9.76 17.27
N SER A 150 -3.79 -10.69 18.09
CA SER A 150 -2.52 -11.38 17.80
C SER A 150 -2.67 -12.06 16.44
N SER A 151 -2.25 -11.39 15.37
CA SER A 151 -2.33 -11.93 14.01
C SER A 151 -1.27 -13.01 13.84
N SER A 152 -1.64 -14.29 13.91
CA SER A 152 -0.82 -15.43 13.48
C SER A 152 -0.74 -15.51 11.94
N GLY A 153 -0.31 -14.41 11.31
CA GLY A 153 -0.07 -14.29 9.88
C GLY A 153 1.43 -14.41 9.56
N THR A 154 1.73 -14.83 8.33
CA THR A 154 3.09 -14.95 7.80
C THR A 154 3.91 -13.67 8.04
N VAL A 155 5.15 -13.82 8.52
CA VAL A 155 6.05 -12.69 8.77
C VAL A 155 6.60 -12.14 7.45
N THR A 156 6.48 -10.84 7.27
CA THR A 156 6.90 -10.09 6.08
C THR A 156 7.68 -8.85 6.50
N ARG A 157 8.44 -8.26 5.58
CA ARG A 157 9.15 -6.98 5.82
C ARG A 157 8.24 -5.88 6.36
N ALA A 158 6.96 -5.91 5.97
CA ALA A 158 5.99 -4.88 6.34
C ALA A 158 5.51 -5.04 7.79
N ASN A 159 5.34 -6.27 8.28
CA ASN A 159 4.83 -6.52 9.64
C ASN A 159 5.93 -6.86 10.66
N VAL A 160 7.18 -7.06 10.24
CA VAL A 160 8.28 -7.45 11.13
C VAL A 160 8.50 -6.44 12.27
N ILE A 161 8.34 -5.14 11.99
CA ILE A 161 8.45 -4.11 13.03
C ILE A 161 7.24 -4.15 13.96
N ASP A 162 6.03 -4.28 13.42
CA ASP A 162 4.81 -4.39 14.22
C ASP A 162 4.86 -5.60 15.15
N LYS A 163 5.41 -6.73 14.70
CA LYS A 163 5.64 -7.92 15.54
C LYS A 163 6.55 -7.65 16.72
N VAL A 164 7.60 -6.86 16.51
CA VAL A 164 8.51 -6.47 17.59
C VAL A 164 7.87 -5.44 18.51
N GLU A 165 7.13 -4.46 17.99
CA GLU A 165 6.38 -3.50 18.81
C GLU A 165 5.30 -4.20 19.67
N ASP A 166 4.63 -5.21 19.12
CA ASP A 166 3.69 -6.07 19.84
C ASP A 166 4.38 -6.87 20.95
N TYR A 167 5.56 -7.44 20.66
CA TYR A 167 6.38 -8.17 21.64
C TYR A 167 6.87 -7.27 22.79
N GLU A 168 7.34 -6.07 22.47
CA GLU A 168 7.79 -5.07 23.45
C GLU A 168 6.60 -4.43 24.20
N GLY A 169 5.39 -4.51 23.65
CA GLY A 169 4.19 -3.86 24.17
C GLY A 169 4.19 -2.33 24.01
N HIS A 170 5.11 -1.79 23.22
CA HIS A 170 5.27 -0.36 22.94
C HIS A 170 6.01 -0.12 21.63
N LYS A 171 5.97 1.14 21.14
CA LYS A 171 6.70 1.52 19.93
C LYS A 171 8.21 1.51 20.13
N LEU A 172 8.95 1.11 19.10
CA LEU A 172 10.41 1.08 19.15
C LEU A 172 10.98 2.47 19.45
N ASP A 173 11.88 2.55 20.44
CA ASP A 173 12.48 3.82 20.87
C ASP A 173 13.52 4.33 19.85
N THR A 174 13.04 5.09 18.87
CA THR A 174 13.87 5.76 17.86
C THR A 174 14.54 7.04 18.38
N SER A 175 14.16 7.49 19.59
CA SER A 175 14.78 8.65 20.23
C SER A 175 16.14 8.30 20.84
N THR A 176 16.27 7.08 21.38
CA THR A 176 17.52 6.56 21.96
C THR A 176 18.33 5.75 20.96
N TYR A 177 17.68 4.95 20.12
CA TYR A 177 18.35 4.00 19.22
C TYR A 177 18.16 4.34 17.74
N THR A 178 18.94 3.67 16.90
CA THR A 178 18.76 3.62 15.45
C THR A 178 18.63 2.16 15.05
N TYR A 179 17.48 1.79 14.48
CA TYR A 179 17.20 0.43 14.02
C TYR A 179 17.67 0.28 12.58
N LYS A 180 18.41 -0.79 12.30
CA LYS A 180 18.79 -1.15 10.94
C LYS A 180 17.61 -1.79 10.21
N GLU A 181 17.71 -1.84 8.89
CA GLU A 181 16.71 -2.45 8.05
C GLU A 181 16.56 -3.95 8.33
N PRO A 182 15.33 -4.48 8.45
CA PRO A 182 15.08 -5.92 8.56
C PRO A 182 15.47 -6.69 7.31
N GLU A 183 16.23 -7.76 7.50
CA GLU A 183 16.67 -8.67 6.46
C GLU A 183 16.07 -10.06 6.68
N GLN A 184 15.60 -10.69 5.60
CA GLN A 184 15.09 -12.06 5.64
C GLN A 184 16.23 -13.07 5.53
N LYS A 185 16.23 -14.07 6.41
CA LYS A 185 17.15 -15.21 6.38
C LYS A 185 16.58 -16.34 5.50
N SER A 186 17.46 -17.28 5.15
CA SER A 186 17.11 -18.44 4.32
C SER A 186 16.05 -19.38 4.93
N ASP A 187 15.87 -19.35 6.25
CA ASP A 187 14.84 -20.11 6.97
C ASP A 187 13.49 -19.39 7.04
N GLY A 188 13.36 -18.23 6.41
CA GLY A 188 12.14 -17.42 6.39
C GLY A 188 11.97 -16.50 7.60
N SER A 189 12.85 -16.57 8.60
CA SER A 189 12.90 -15.61 9.70
C SER A 189 13.43 -14.26 9.25
N TRP A 190 13.10 -13.21 9.99
CA TRP A 190 13.58 -11.85 9.75
C TRP A 190 14.46 -11.39 10.90
N GLY A 191 15.54 -10.66 10.62
CA GLY A 191 16.43 -10.12 11.65
C GLY A 191 16.82 -8.68 11.41
N PHE A 192 16.96 -7.90 12.49
CA PHE A 192 17.56 -6.57 12.45
C PHE A 192 18.28 -6.26 13.76
N SER A 193 19.34 -5.46 13.67
CA SER A 193 20.07 -4.94 14.82
C SER A 193 19.73 -3.47 15.08
N PHE A 194 19.88 -3.01 16.30
CA PHE A 194 19.80 -1.59 16.64
C PHE A 194 21.06 -1.11 17.37
N VAL A 195 21.40 0.14 17.13
CA VAL A 195 22.60 0.79 17.67
C VAL A 195 22.24 2.02 18.49
N ASP A 196 23.08 2.37 19.46
CA ASP A 196 22.98 3.64 20.18
C ASP A 196 23.30 4.84 19.25
N LYS A 197 23.11 6.07 19.73
CA LYS A 197 23.43 7.29 18.95
C LYS A 197 24.93 7.46 18.64
N SER A 198 25.79 6.71 19.32
CA SER A 198 27.23 6.66 19.03
C SER A 198 27.58 5.59 17.99
N GLY A 199 26.60 4.79 17.55
CA GLY A 199 26.76 3.72 16.57
C GLY A 199 27.16 2.36 17.16
N ASN A 200 27.20 2.19 18.49
CA ASN A 200 27.52 0.91 19.11
C ASN A 200 26.32 -0.04 19.08
N LEU A 201 26.56 -1.33 18.84
CA LEU A 201 25.53 -2.35 18.88
C LEU A 201 24.88 -2.40 20.28
N ALA A 202 23.57 -2.15 20.32
CA ALA A 202 22.78 -2.18 21.55
C ALA A 202 22.00 -3.50 21.68
N GLY A 203 21.58 -4.09 20.55
CA GLY A 203 20.94 -5.40 20.53
C GLY A 203 20.42 -5.77 19.14
N SER A 204 19.66 -6.86 19.07
CA SER A 204 19.01 -7.31 17.84
C SER A 204 17.75 -8.11 18.10
N TYR A 205 16.91 -8.20 17.08
CA TYR A 205 15.71 -9.03 17.07
C TYR A 205 15.78 -10.10 15.98
N ILE A 206 15.20 -11.26 16.27
CA ILE A 206 14.82 -12.27 15.29
C ILE A 206 13.31 -12.47 15.38
N VAL A 207 12.61 -12.34 14.27
CA VAL A 207 11.19 -12.68 14.15
C VAL A 207 11.08 -13.96 13.32
N ASN A 208 10.72 -15.05 13.96
CA ASN A 208 10.60 -16.36 13.35
C ASN A 208 9.42 -16.40 12.37
N SER A 209 9.42 -17.35 11.44
CA SER A 209 8.38 -17.47 10.41
C SER A 209 6.96 -17.64 10.97
N ASP A 210 6.85 -18.14 12.21
CA ASP A 210 5.59 -18.32 12.94
C ASP A 210 5.12 -17.05 13.68
N GLY A 211 5.90 -15.97 13.64
CA GLY A 211 5.60 -14.70 14.29
C GLY A 211 6.12 -14.58 15.72
N SER A 212 6.81 -15.59 16.27
CA SER A 212 7.51 -15.47 17.54
C SER A 212 8.72 -14.54 17.43
N VAL A 213 8.99 -13.76 18.48
CA VAL A 213 10.07 -12.77 18.52
C VAL A 213 11.09 -13.18 19.58
N GLU A 214 12.36 -13.15 19.21
CA GLU A 214 13.51 -13.33 20.09
C GLU A 214 14.33 -12.04 20.11
N LYS A 215 14.70 -11.58 21.31
CA LYS A 215 15.54 -10.40 21.52
C LYS A 215 16.91 -10.83 22.02
N PHE A 216 17.95 -10.13 21.57
CA PHE A 216 19.32 -10.37 21.95
C PHE A 216 20.01 -9.08 22.40
N ASP A 217 20.85 -9.18 23.43
CA ASP A 217 21.65 -8.09 23.95
C ASP A 217 22.82 -7.70 23.01
N SER A 218 23.59 -6.68 23.40
CA SER A 218 24.79 -6.22 22.67
C SER A 218 25.87 -7.28 22.43
N LYS A 219 25.83 -8.41 23.15
CA LYS A 219 26.76 -9.55 23.01
C LYS A 219 26.13 -10.73 22.26
N GLY A 220 24.91 -10.57 21.77
CA GLY A 220 24.16 -11.61 21.07
C GLY A 220 23.63 -12.71 22.00
N GLN A 221 23.46 -12.43 23.30
CA GLN A 221 22.82 -13.35 24.24
C GLN A 221 21.31 -13.09 24.28
N PRO A 222 20.46 -14.13 24.37
CA PRO A 222 19.02 -13.96 24.52
C PRO A 222 18.66 -13.13 25.75
N GLU A 223 17.66 -12.25 25.63
CA GLU A 223 17.13 -11.40 26.69
C GLU A 223 15.73 -11.82 27.14
#